data_AF-A0A9X3DEN8-F1
#
_entry.id   AF-A0A9X3DEN8-F1
#
_cell.length_a   1.000
_cell.length_b   1.000
_cell.length_c   1.000
_cell.angle_alpha   90.00
_cell.angle_beta   90.00
_cell.angle_gamma   90.00
#
_symmetry.space_group_name_H-M   'P 1'
#
loop_
_entity.id
_entity.type
_entity.pdbx_description
1 polymer ?
#
loop_
_entity_poly.entity_id
_entity_poly.type
_entity_poly.pdbx_seq_one_letter_code
_entity_poly.pdbx_strand_id
1 'polypeptide(L)'
;MKYLFLTGLFALALIRSSAQGNYDVAKIPEDLKRDAIVVIRNEEQFFDIKSLGSGQYDYKVAITILNKAGDDFAEMAEVYDKFSSVYNMKATLYDASGKKIKDYKSSDIRDQSLISDFSIFEDNRMKLLKFVSLNYPYTIEYSYSKDYKGLLSLPSWRDLKGFGVAVEQSVYTIQKSKNYQFRYLTSANLKTDSVAIGEKIQYKWKSSKVPAVVSEPLSIGLDNISSWVKASPNQFEYDGSTGNFNNWQNFGSWMYSLNQGGNKLPDATKALVQNLIGNAKTPQEKIRILYNHLQQNTRYVSVQLGIGGFRPILAEKVAQVNYGDCKALSNYMKALLNEAGIASNLIVIGNDMPSLNPNYSSMGQANHMILCVPLEKDTTFLECTSQYDPMGFIGYSNADRKVLMVTDKGGKIITTPAYQPKDNYQIRKTKITLAEDGTGILNLKSKYANAQFEENQRMMLLEPSEQRKRLIENSNIPIDEMISFKYEQPDKTLPIITEELNFKTNQIFSKSGEKIFLTINQVNKREHVPLKVDNRKTFFAVPFGYNDEDEISYTLPKGYSVEFIPKDISIVSEFGSYSAKFANKDNTLTYIRTQTMNNKKYAPEKYNELVDFYKKIFQADKQKAILTKTL
;
A
#
# COMPACT_ATOMS: atom_id res chain seq x y z
N MET A 1 64.69 -45.93 -8.10
CA MET A 1 64.29 -45.04 -6.99
C MET A 1 64.50 -43.60 -7.43
N LYS A 2 63.42 -42.91 -7.83
CA LYS A 2 63.23 -41.44 -7.85
C LYS A 2 61.92 -41.13 -8.61
N TYR A 3 60.81 -41.20 -7.88
CA TYR A 3 59.59 -40.44 -8.19
C TYR A 3 59.76 -39.05 -7.57
N LEU A 4 59.20 -38.00 -8.20
CA LEU A 4 58.49 -36.86 -7.58
C LEU A 4 58.38 -35.73 -8.63
N PHE A 5 57.22 -35.63 -9.29
CA PHE A 5 56.12 -34.68 -9.00
C PHE A 5 56.31 -33.33 -9.72
N LEU A 6 55.79 -33.25 -10.94
CA LEU A 6 55.42 -31.98 -11.58
C LEU A 6 54.06 -31.57 -11.02
N THR A 7 54.03 -30.59 -10.13
CA THR A 7 52.80 -29.92 -9.70
C THR A 7 52.40 -28.88 -10.75
N GLY A 8 51.45 -29.25 -11.61
CA GLY A 8 50.75 -28.30 -12.49
C GLY A 8 49.79 -27.44 -11.66
N LEU A 9 50.14 -26.17 -11.44
CA LEU A 9 49.24 -25.15 -10.92
C LEU A 9 48.21 -24.81 -12.01
N PHE A 10 47.04 -25.44 -12.01
CA PHE A 10 45.89 -24.99 -12.78
C PHE A 10 45.17 -23.88 -12.00
N ALA A 11 45.67 -22.64 -12.15
CA ALA A 11 44.90 -21.46 -11.80
C ALA A 11 43.82 -21.26 -12.87
N LEU A 12 42.62 -21.79 -12.62
CA LEU A 12 41.42 -21.43 -13.40
C LEU A 12 41.05 -19.99 -13.05
N ALA A 13 41.64 -19.05 -13.78
CA ALA A 13 41.08 -17.72 -13.93
C ALA A 13 39.65 -17.90 -14.45
N LEU A 14 38.67 -17.39 -13.69
CA LEU A 14 37.33 -17.16 -14.19
C LEU A 14 37.46 -16.17 -15.36
N ILE A 15 37.50 -16.69 -16.59
CA ILE A 15 37.35 -15.89 -17.80
C ILE A 15 35.90 -15.39 -17.76
N ARG A 16 35.69 -14.22 -17.15
CA ARG A 16 34.51 -13.41 -17.43
C ARG A 16 34.68 -12.93 -18.87
N SER A 17 34.20 -13.70 -19.84
CA SER A 17 34.13 -13.25 -21.23
C SER A 17 33.15 -12.08 -21.27
N SER A 18 33.66 -10.86 -21.25
CA SER A 18 32.88 -9.67 -21.58
C SER A 18 32.65 -9.64 -23.10
N ALA A 19 31.84 -10.57 -23.61
CA ALA A 19 31.24 -10.37 -24.92
C ALA A 19 30.30 -9.17 -24.78
N GLN A 20 30.55 -8.11 -25.56
CA GLN A 20 29.60 -7.01 -25.68
C GLN A 20 28.25 -7.60 -26.11
N GLY A 21 27.19 -7.34 -25.33
CA GLY A 21 25.88 -7.91 -25.61
C GLY A 21 25.41 -7.48 -27.00
N ASN A 22 24.83 -8.42 -27.75
CA ASN A 22 24.23 -8.10 -29.04
C ASN A 22 22.86 -7.46 -28.81
N TYR A 23 22.84 -6.14 -28.65
CA TYR A 23 21.63 -5.38 -28.30
C TYR A 23 20.79 -4.91 -29.49
N ASP A 24 21.03 -5.47 -30.68
CA ASP A 24 20.15 -5.29 -31.83
C ASP A 24 18.71 -5.65 -31.45
N VAL A 25 17.81 -4.67 -31.59
CA VAL A 25 16.40 -4.79 -31.19
C VAL A 25 15.64 -5.71 -32.14
N ALA A 26 16.11 -5.87 -33.39
CA ALA A 26 15.52 -6.81 -34.33
C ALA A 26 15.65 -8.27 -33.88
N LYS A 27 16.54 -8.56 -32.91
CA LYS A 27 16.76 -9.90 -32.35
C LYS A 27 15.88 -10.21 -31.14
N ILE A 28 15.12 -9.23 -30.64
CA ILE A 28 14.14 -9.49 -29.58
C ILE A 28 13.00 -10.34 -30.18
N PRO A 29 12.70 -11.51 -29.60
CA PRO A 29 11.55 -12.32 -30.03
C PRO A 29 10.25 -11.50 -30.04
N GLU A 30 9.42 -11.67 -31.09
CA GLU A 30 8.17 -10.89 -31.24
C GLU A 30 7.23 -11.02 -30.03
N ASP A 31 7.12 -12.21 -29.44
CA ASP A 31 6.28 -12.44 -28.25
C ASP A 31 6.72 -11.63 -27.02
N LEU A 32 7.98 -11.20 -26.95
CA LEU A 32 8.49 -10.35 -25.86
C LEU A 32 8.33 -8.85 -26.16
N LYS A 33 8.03 -8.48 -27.40
CA LYS A 33 7.68 -7.10 -27.76
C LYS A 33 6.19 -6.84 -27.65
N ARG A 34 5.35 -7.87 -27.79
CA ARG A 34 3.90 -7.75 -27.62
C ARG A 34 3.57 -7.27 -26.21
N ASP A 35 2.77 -6.20 -26.12
CA ASP A 35 2.34 -5.55 -24.88
C ASP A 35 3.47 -4.99 -23.99
N ALA A 36 4.72 -5.05 -24.46
CA ALA A 36 5.87 -4.57 -23.73
C ALA A 36 6.13 -3.08 -24.02
N ILE A 37 6.41 -2.32 -22.97
CA ILE A 37 7.00 -0.98 -23.06
C ILE A 37 8.52 -1.05 -22.88
N VAL A 38 9.02 -2.10 -22.22
CA VAL A 38 10.44 -2.37 -22.00
C VAL A 38 10.73 -3.87 -22.04
N VAL A 39 11.95 -4.23 -22.44
CA VAL A 39 12.45 -5.61 -22.43
C VAL A 39 13.77 -5.67 -21.68
N ILE A 40 13.82 -6.43 -20.59
CA ILE A 40 15.05 -6.79 -19.90
C ILE A 40 15.76 -7.85 -20.75
N ARG A 41 16.84 -7.43 -21.42
CA ARG A 41 17.63 -8.25 -22.34
C ARG A 41 18.49 -9.27 -21.59
N ASN A 42 19.18 -8.79 -20.57
CA ASN A 42 19.96 -9.62 -19.65
C ASN A 42 20.04 -8.93 -18.31
N GLU A 43 19.72 -9.64 -17.23
CA GLU A 43 19.94 -9.20 -15.86
C GLU A 43 20.76 -10.24 -15.10
N GLU A 44 21.83 -9.78 -14.46
CA GLU A 44 22.70 -10.59 -13.62
C GLU A 44 22.81 -9.95 -12.25
N GLN A 45 22.38 -10.70 -11.24
CA GLN A 45 22.46 -10.34 -9.83
C GLN A 45 23.35 -11.37 -9.12
N PHE A 46 24.42 -10.93 -8.48
CA PHE A 46 25.30 -11.80 -7.71
C PHE A 46 25.52 -11.21 -6.32
N PHE A 47 25.14 -11.95 -5.28
CA PHE A 47 25.30 -11.54 -3.89
C PHE A 47 26.21 -12.51 -3.11
N ASP A 48 27.36 -12.04 -2.63
CA ASP A 48 28.27 -12.81 -1.78
C ASP A 48 28.10 -12.42 -0.30
N ILE A 49 27.60 -13.36 0.51
CA ILE A 49 27.54 -13.22 1.96
C ILE A 49 28.92 -13.47 2.54
N LYS A 50 29.56 -12.41 3.04
CA LYS A 50 30.93 -12.45 3.57
C LYS A 50 30.95 -12.80 5.07
N SER A 51 30.03 -12.25 5.86
CA SER A 51 29.89 -12.52 7.30
C SER A 51 28.46 -12.25 7.80
N LEU A 52 28.24 -12.27 9.12
CA LEU A 52 26.95 -11.88 9.72
C LEU A 52 26.57 -10.43 9.41
N GLY A 53 27.54 -9.53 9.27
CA GLY A 53 27.33 -8.10 9.06
C GLY A 53 27.92 -7.56 7.77
N SER A 54 28.34 -8.40 6.83
CA SER A 54 28.94 -7.92 5.58
C SER A 54 28.60 -8.80 4.38
N GLY A 55 28.38 -8.14 3.25
CA GLY A 55 28.11 -8.77 1.97
C GLY A 55 28.48 -7.86 0.82
N GLN A 56 28.53 -8.41 -0.39
CA GLN A 56 28.80 -7.68 -1.62
C GLN A 56 27.80 -8.06 -2.69
N TYR A 57 27.27 -7.07 -3.37
CA TYR A 57 26.33 -7.22 -4.47
C TYR A 57 26.96 -6.70 -5.76
N ASP A 58 27.00 -7.54 -6.79
CA ASP A 58 27.30 -7.12 -8.15
C ASP A 58 26.01 -7.18 -8.97
N TYR A 59 25.68 -6.06 -9.61
CA TYR A 59 24.52 -5.92 -10.48
C TYR A 59 24.94 -5.56 -11.89
N LYS A 60 24.33 -6.20 -12.88
CA LYS A 60 24.42 -5.80 -14.28
C LYS A 60 23.08 -6.01 -14.97
N VAL A 61 22.64 -5.03 -15.74
CA VAL A 61 21.41 -5.14 -16.53
C VAL A 61 21.54 -4.45 -17.88
N ALA A 62 20.89 -5.01 -18.88
CA ALA A 62 20.60 -4.35 -20.15
C ALA A 62 19.09 -4.32 -20.39
N ILE A 63 18.55 -3.13 -20.67
CA ILE A 63 17.11 -2.87 -20.81
C ILE A 63 16.89 -2.15 -22.13
N THR A 64 16.08 -2.73 -23.02
CA THR A 64 15.61 -2.05 -24.22
C THR A 64 14.32 -1.31 -23.89
N ILE A 65 14.32 0.01 -24.10
CA ILE A 65 13.13 0.86 -23.99
C ILE A 65 12.47 0.91 -25.37
N LEU A 66 11.24 0.38 -25.47
CA LEU A 66 10.57 0.19 -26.77
C LEU A 66 9.86 1.46 -27.25
N ASN A 67 9.32 2.24 -26.32
CA ASN A 67 8.59 3.48 -26.61
C ASN A 67 8.56 4.39 -25.37
N LYS A 68 7.98 5.59 -25.53
CA LYS A 68 7.90 6.63 -24.51
C LYS A 68 7.26 6.18 -23.18
N ALA A 69 6.35 5.21 -23.19
CA ALA A 69 5.75 4.73 -21.94
C ALA A 69 6.75 3.98 -21.04
N GLY A 70 7.91 3.58 -21.58
CA GLY A 70 8.99 2.95 -20.84
C GLY A 70 10.01 3.92 -20.24
N ASP A 71 9.83 5.24 -20.38
CA ASP A 71 10.82 6.24 -19.94
C ASP A 71 11.14 6.17 -18.44
N ASP A 72 10.18 5.77 -17.61
CA ASP A 72 10.39 5.60 -16.16
C ASP A 72 11.39 4.46 -15.83
N PHE A 73 11.67 3.57 -16.77
CA PHE A 73 12.70 2.53 -16.65
C PHE A 73 14.05 2.97 -17.23
N ALA A 74 14.13 4.15 -17.86
CA ALA A 74 15.34 4.68 -18.49
C ALA A 74 16.27 5.38 -17.49
N GLU A 75 16.49 4.76 -16.33
CA GLU A 75 17.40 5.27 -15.30
C GLU A 75 18.14 4.17 -14.54
N MET A 76 19.34 4.50 -14.08
CA MET A 76 20.04 3.78 -13.01
C MET A 76 19.85 4.57 -11.72
N ALA A 77 19.13 4.00 -10.77
CA ALA A 77 18.89 4.58 -9.45
C ALA A 77 19.26 3.56 -8.37
N GLU A 78 20.33 3.83 -7.61
CA GLU A 78 20.76 2.96 -6.51
C GLU A 78 20.93 3.75 -5.22
N VAL A 79 20.21 3.30 -4.18
CA VAL A 79 20.20 3.91 -2.85
C VAL A 79 21.31 3.34 -1.99
N TYR A 80 21.98 4.20 -1.22
CA TYR A 80 23.00 3.81 -0.24
C TYR A 80 23.00 4.76 0.95
N ASP A 81 23.68 4.36 2.02
CA ASP A 81 23.68 5.04 3.31
C ASP A 81 25.03 4.82 4.02
N LYS A 82 25.11 5.05 5.33
CA LYS A 82 26.34 4.78 6.09
C LYS A 82 26.67 3.28 6.22
N PHE A 83 25.72 2.38 5.94
CA PHE A 83 25.90 0.92 5.98
C PHE A 83 26.10 0.31 4.60
N SER A 84 26.15 1.10 3.53
CA SER A 84 26.36 0.57 2.19
C SER A 84 27.10 1.55 1.29
N SER A 85 27.90 1.05 0.36
CA SER A 85 28.66 1.90 -0.57
C SER A 85 28.60 1.36 -1.98
N VAL A 86 28.22 2.22 -2.93
CA VAL A 86 28.09 1.90 -4.36
C VAL A 86 29.31 2.39 -5.12
N TYR A 87 29.90 1.52 -5.95
CA TYR A 87 31.12 1.78 -6.71
C TYR A 87 31.15 0.95 -8.00
N ASN A 88 32.24 1.06 -8.78
CA ASN A 88 32.42 0.38 -10.07
C ASN A 88 31.27 0.60 -11.07
N MET A 89 30.61 1.76 -11.00
CA MET A 89 29.49 2.10 -11.85
C MET A 89 29.94 2.26 -13.31
N LYS A 90 29.26 1.59 -14.22
CA LYS A 90 29.42 1.71 -15.67
C LYS A 90 28.05 1.82 -16.30
N ALA A 91 27.91 2.67 -17.32
CA ALA A 91 26.66 2.84 -18.03
C ALA A 91 26.91 3.19 -19.50
N THR A 92 26.11 2.62 -20.39
CA THR A 92 26.22 2.78 -21.84
C THR A 92 24.84 2.84 -22.47
N LEU A 93 24.67 3.72 -23.47
CA LEU A 93 23.49 3.84 -24.31
C LEU A 93 23.79 3.31 -25.72
N TYR A 94 22.87 2.53 -26.26
CA TYR A 94 22.92 1.93 -27.60
C TYR A 94 21.67 2.30 -28.41
N ASP A 95 21.82 2.44 -29.73
CA ASP A 95 20.69 2.62 -30.64
C ASP A 95 19.93 1.31 -30.92
N ALA A 96 18.89 1.38 -31.76
CA ALA A 96 18.06 0.24 -32.14
C ALA A 96 18.84 -0.90 -32.82
N SER A 97 19.96 -0.60 -33.50
CA SER A 97 20.83 -1.59 -34.15
C SER A 97 21.83 -2.24 -33.19
N GLY A 98 21.84 -1.80 -31.92
CA GLY A 98 22.81 -2.21 -30.92
C GLY A 98 24.15 -1.49 -31.03
N LYS A 99 24.25 -0.43 -31.84
CA LYS A 99 25.46 0.37 -31.94
C LYS A 99 25.55 1.32 -30.76
N LYS A 100 26.73 1.37 -30.14
CA LYS A 100 27.01 2.27 -29.02
C LYS A 100 26.85 3.74 -29.44
N ILE A 101 26.02 4.48 -28.71
CA ILE A 101 25.85 5.93 -28.84
C ILE A 101 26.77 6.66 -27.85
N LYS A 102 26.71 6.26 -26.57
CA LYS A 102 27.38 7.00 -25.48
C LYS A 102 27.79 6.08 -24.35
N ASP A 103 29.04 6.20 -23.89
CA ASP A 103 29.45 5.75 -22.57
C ASP A 103 29.33 6.91 -21.58
N TYR A 104 28.75 6.65 -20.41
CA TYR A 104 28.61 7.63 -19.35
C TYR A 104 29.80 7.56 -18.40
N LYS A 105 30.27 8.72 -17.97
CA LYS A 105 31.36 8.88 -17.01
C LYS A 105 30.78 8.98 -15.60
N SER A 106 31.61 8.76 -14.59
CA SER A 106 31.21 8.96 -13.18
C SER A 106 30.67 10.37 -12.90
N SER A 107 31.11 11.38 -13.66
CA SER A 107 30.62 12.76 -13.57
C SER A 107 29.19 12.95 -14.08
N ASP A 108 28.67 12.03 -14.89
CA ASP A 108 27.28 12.05 -15.35
C ASP A 108 26.31 11.49 -14.28
N ILE A 109 26.84 10.72 -13.31
CA ILE A 109 26.07 10.10 -12.25
C ILE A 109 25.89 11.12 -11.13
N ARG A 110 24.65 11.56 -10.92
CA ARG A 110 24.31 12.49 -9.85
C ARG A 110 24.29 11.74 -8.53
N ASP A 111 24.81 12.40 -7.51
CA ASP A 111 24.75 11.94 -6.13
C ASP A 111 23.91 12.92 -5.34
N GLN A 112 22.72 12.49 -4.93
CA GLN A 112 21.73 13.34 -4.28
C GLN A 112 21.23 12.70 -2.98
N SER A 113 20.90 13.54 -2.01
CA SER A 113 20.18 13.08 -0.81
C SER A 113 18.81 12.55 -1.22
N LEU A 114 18.46 11.36 -0.74
CA LEU A 114 17.14 10.78 -0.91
C LEU A 114 16.36 11.04 0.38
N ILE A 115 15.77 12.23 0.48
CA ILE A 115 14.82 12.56 1.53
C ILE A 115 13.44 12.35 0.91
N SER A 116 12.67 11.40 1.44
CA SER A 116 11.30 11.17 0.97
C SER A 116 10.40 12.36 1.32
N ASP A 117 9.34 12.60 0.53
CA ASP A 117 8.40 13.71 0.77
C ASP A 117 7.70 13.65 2.14
N PHE A 118 7.77 12.51 2.84
CA PHE A 118 7.17 12.28 4.15
C PHE A 118 8.18 12.30 5.32
N SER A 119 9.49 12.35 5.05
CA SER A 119 10.55 12.32 6.06
C SER A 119 11.35 13.61 6.05
N ILE A 120 11.70 14.11 7.23
CA ILE A 120 12.53 15.33 7.33
C ILE A 120 14.00 15.01 7.63
N PHE A 121 14.30 13.78 8.08
CA PHE A 121 15.66 13.31 8.35
C PHE A 121 15.84 11.86 7.88
N GLU A 122 16.67 11.69 6.86
CA GLU A 122 17.15 10.39 6.36
C GLU A 122 18.65 10.48 6.07
N ASP A 123 19.37 9.37 6.23
CA ASP A 123 20.77 9.22 5.84
C ASP A 123 20.94 8.58 4.44
N ASN A 124 19.82 8.24 3.79
CA ASN A 124 19.80 7.71 2.45
C ASN A 124 20.30 8.74 1.42
N ARG A 125 21.18 8.28 0.55
CA ARG A 125 21.65 8.96 -0.66
C ARG A 125 21.37 8.06 -1.85
N MET A 126 21.32 8.65 -3.03
CA MET A 126 21.06 7.93 -4.27
C MET A 126 22.05 8.33 -5.35
N LYS A 127 22.63 7.32 -6.00
CA LYS A 127 23.33 7.47 -7.27
C LYS A 127 22.28 7.39 -8.37
N LEU A 128 22.11 8.47 -9.13
CA LEU A 128 21.11 8.60 -10.18
C LEU A 128 21.75 8.95 -11.52
N LEU A 129 21.45 8.17 -12.54
CA LEU A 129 21.74 8.48 -13.92
C LEU A 129 20.48 8.28 -14.76
N LYS A 130 19.98 9.36 -15.36
CA LYS A 130 18.88 9.30 -16.34
C LYS A 130 19.43 9.18 -17.75
N PHE A 131 18.91 8.23 -18.51
CA PHE A 131 19.22 8.06 -19.92
C PHE A 131 18.20 8.81 -20.75
N VAL A 132 18.67 9.65 -21.68
CA VAL A 132 17.79 10.47 -22.53
C VAL A 132 18.05 10.11 -23.98
N SER A 133 16.99 9.66 -24.67
CA SER A 133 16.97 9.46 -26.12
C SER A 133 15.60 9.86 -26.65
N LEU A 134 15.57 10.53 -27.81
CA LEU A 134 14.32 10.85 -28.52
C LEU A 134 13.96 9.79 -29.57
N ASN A 135 14.88 8.86 -29.84
CA ASN A 135 14.71 7.82 -30.84
C ASN A 135 14.48 6.49 -30.13
N TYR A 136 13.30 5.91 -30.35
CA TYR A 136 12.93 4.58 -29.87
C TYR A 136 12.91 3.59 -31.03
N PRO A 137 13.21 2.31 -30.78
CA PRO A 137 13.69 1.75 -29.51
C PRO A 137 15.19 2.04 -29.28
N TYR A 138 15.63 2.01 -28.02
CA TYR A 138 17.04 2.11 -27.65
C TYR A 138 17.35 1.20 -26.46
N THR A 139 18.62 0.88 -26.23
CA THR A 139 19.03 0.00 -25.12
C THR A 139 19.96 0.74 -24.16
N ILE A 140 19.69 0.62 -22.87
CA ILE A 140 20.59 1.05 -21.80
C ILE A 140 21.23 -0.19 -21.18
N GLU A 141 22.52 -0.11 -20.88
CA GLU A 141 23.24 -1.12 -20.10
C GLU A 141 23.91 -0.41 -18.94
N TYR A 142 23.78 -0.95 -17.73
CA TYR A 142 24.54 -0.46 -16.60
C TYR A 142 24.92 -1.58 -15.64
N SER A 143 25.97 -1.33 -14.85
CA SER A 143 26.44 -2.23 -13.82
C SER A 143 27.04 -1.46 -12.65
N TYR A 144 26.96 -2.01 -11.45
CA TYR A 144 27.63 -1.48 -10.25
C TYR A 144 27.95 -2.61 -9.27
N SER A 145 28.85 -2.30 -8.34
CA SER A 145 29.10 -3.11 -7.15
C SER A 145 28.64 -2.34 -5.91
N LYS A 146 28.13 -3.04 -4.91
CA LYS A 146 27.70 -2.49 -3.63
C LYS A 146 28.19 -3.35 -2.48
N ASP A 147 28.95 -2.75 -1.57
CA ASP A 147 29.33 -3.41 -0.31
C ASP A 147 28.35 -3.02 0.80
N TYR A 148 28.07 -3.97 1.69
CA TYR A 148 27.20 -3.81 2.85
C TYR A 148 28.02 -3.97 4.13
N LYS A 149 27.76 -3.09 5.11
CA LYS A 149 28.32 -3.03 6.47
C LYS A 149 27.21 -3.21 7.51
N GLY A 150 26.34 -4.17 7.25
CA GLY A 150 25.21 -4.59 8.07
C GLY A 150 24.23 -5.35 7.18
N LEU A 151 23.72 -6.50 7.63
CA LEU A 151 22.88 -7.37 6.79
C LEU A 151 21.53 -7.66 7.46
N LEU A 152 20.63 -6.69 7.52
CA LEU A 152 19.25 -6.94 7.98
C LEU A 152 18.36 -7.60 6.93
N SER A 153 18.76 -7.51 5.67
CA SER A 153 18.05 -8.09 4.52
C SER A 153 19.08 -8.56 3.48
N LEU A 154 18.65 -9.49 2.63
CA LEU A 154 19.39 -9.85 1.42
C LEU A 154 18.63 -9.27 0.21
N PRO A 155 19.31 -9.00 -0.92
CA PRO A 155 18.61 -8.59 -2.14
C PRO A 155 17.51 -9.58 -2.51
N SER A 156 16.35 -9.05 -2.89
CA SER A 156 15.24 -9.84 -3.42
C SER A 156 15.31 -9.88 -4.94
N TRP A 157 14.76 -10.93 -5.53
CA TRP A 157 14.69 -11.07 -6.98
C TRP A 157 13.26 -11.32 -7.44
N ARG A 158 12.93 -10.78 -8.60
CA ARG A 158 11.70 -11.04 -9.35
C ARG A 158 12.02 -10.90 -10.83
N ASP A 159 11.47 -11.75 -11.68
CA ASP A 159 11.63 -11.62 -13.12
C ASP A 159 10.91 -10.37 -13.67
N LEU A 160 9.58 -10.31 -13.54
CA LEU A 160 8.76 -9.19 -13.98
C LEU A 160 8.87 -8.01 -13.01
N LYS A 161 9.58 -6.95 -13.39
CA LYS A 161 9.79 -5.74 -12.54
C LYS A 161 8.56 -4.83 -12.45
N GLY A 162 7.56 -5.06 -13.29
CA GLY A 162 6.34 -4.27 -13.36
C GLY A 162 5.46 -4.72 -14.52
N PHE A 163 4.30 -4.07 -14.66
CA PHE A 163 3.46 -4.26 -15.84
C PHE A 163 4.15 -3.68 -17.09
N GLY A 164 3.90 -4.28 -18.26
CA GLY A 164 4.53 -3.89 -19.52
C GLY A 164 6.02 -4.23 -19.64
N VAL A 165 6.59 -4.97 -18.68
CA VAL A 165 8.00 -5.41 -18.70
C VAL A 165 8.08 -6.85 -19.20
N ALA A 166 8.81 -7.10 -20.29
CA ALA A 166 9.19 -8.45 -20.71
C ALA A 166 10.64 -8.78 -20.30
N VAL A 167 10.98 -10.06 -20.25
CA VAL A 167 12.31 -10.55 -19.85
C VAL A 167 12.81 -11.62 -20.82
N GLU A 168 13.92 -11.35 -21.50
CA GLU A 168 14.65 -12.37 -22.28
C GLU A 168 15.40 -13.32 -21.35
N GLN A 169 16.16 -12.78 -20.41
CA GLN A 169 16.92 -13.53 -19.43
C GLN A 169 17.14 -12.70 -18.15
N SER A 170 16.93 -13.34 -16.99
CA SER A 170 17.33 -12.80 -15.69
C SER A 170 17.86 -13.92 -14.80
N VAL A 171 18.96 -13.64 -14.11
CA VAL A 171 19.66 -14.59 -13.25
C VAL A 171 19.98 -13.95 -11.91
N TYR A 172 19.64 -14.66 -10.83
CA TYR A 172 20.03 -14.30 -9.48
C TYR A 172 20.84 -15.40 -8.82
N THR A 173 21.98 -15.03 -8.24
CA THR A 173 22.87 -15.93 -7.52
C THR A 173 23.17 -15.37 -6.13
N ILE A 174 22.95 -16.19 -5.10
CA ILE A 174 23.44 -15.94 -3.74
C ILE A 174 24.56 -16.93 -3.45
N GLN A 175 25.69 -16.43 -2.99
CA GLN A 175 26.84 -17.19 -2.53
C GLN A 175 27.03 -17.01 -1.03
N LYS A 176 27.37 -18.09 -0.34
CA LYS A 176 27.70 -18.06 1.09
C LYS A 176 28.80 -19.05 1.46
N SER A 177 29.41 -18.87 2.63
CA SER A 177 30.22 -19.92 3.26
C SER A 177 29.37 -21.16 3.61
N LYS A 178 29.98 -22.36 3.64
CA LYS A 178 29.32 -23.58 4.13
C LYS A 178 28.72 -23.41 5.54
N ASN A 179 29.40 -22.68 6.42
CA ASN A 179 29.01 -22.49 7.82
C ASN A 179 27.95 -21.41 8.04
N TYR A 180 27.66 -20.59 7.02
CA TYR A 180 26.61 -19.58 7.11
C TYR A 180 25.25 -20.20 6.76
N GLN A 181 24.18 -19.76 7.40
CA GLN A 181 22.81 -20.14 7.07
C GLN A 181 22.01 -18.91 6.64
N PHE A 182 21.30 -19.02 5.52
CA PHE A 182 20.26 -18.07 5.13
C PHE A 182 18.99 -18.85 4.77
N ARG A 183 17.87 -18.13 4.73
CA ARG A 183 16.56 -18.65 4.35
C ARG A 183 16.00 -17.89 3.18
N TYR A 184 15.10 -18.52 2.44
CA TYR A 184 14.45 -17.90 1.31
C TYR A 184 13.06 -18.48 1.08
N LEU A 185 12.19 -17.68 0.48
CA LEU A 185 10.93 -18.08 -0.12
C LEU A 185 11.04 -17.91 -1.63
N THR A 186 10.32 -18.75 -2.37
CA THR A 186 10.21 -18.64 -3.83
C THR A 186 8.76 -18.66 -4.27
N SER A 187 8.49 -18.12 -5.45
CA SER A 187 7.24 -18.36 -6.18
C SER A 187 7.02 -19.85 -6.44
N ALA A 188 5.77 -20.26 -6.61
CA ALA A 188 5.44 -21.64 -6.96
C ALA A 188 6.21 -22.11 -8.20
N ASN A 189 6.68 -23.35 -8.19
CA ASN A 189 7.38 -24.03 -9.29
C ASN A 189 8.74 -23.43 -9.72
N LEU A 190 9.26 -22.41 -9.02
CA LEU A 190 10.60 -21.91 -9.31
C LEU A 190 11.66 -22.90 -8.81
N LYS A 191 12.43 -23.47 -9.73
CA LYS A 191 13.53 -24.37 -9.39
C LYS A 191 14.67 -23.60 -8.72
N THR A 192 15.18 -24.15 -7.62
CA THR A 192 16.41 -23.67 -6.98
C THR A 192 17.56 -24.61 -7.35
N ASP A 193 18.54 -24.10 -8.09
CA ASP A 193 19.78 -24.83 -8.35
C ASP A 193 20.80 -24.48 -7.25
N SER A 194 21.54 -25.46 -6.73
CA SER A 194 22.63 -25.20 -5.79
C SER A 194 23.88 -26.01 -6.13
N VAL A 195 25.05 -25.42 -5.87
CA VAL A 195 26.34 -26.05 -6.15
C VAL A 195 27.36 -25.65 -5.08
N ALA A 196 28.15 -26.62 -4.63
CA ALA A 196 29.30 -26.38 -3.76
C ALA A 196 30.52 -26.02 -4.61
N ILE A 197 31.21 -24.93 -4.25
CA ILE A 197 32.42 -24.45 -4.93
C ILE A 197 33.47 -24.20 -3.84
N GLY A 198 34.36 -25.18 -3.63
CA GLY A 198 35.32 -25.15 -2.52
C GLY A 198 34.62 -25.05 -1.16
N GLU A 199 34.90 -23.99 -0.40
CA GLU A 199 34.29 -23.69 0.91
C GLU A 199 33.01 -22.84 0.83
N LYS A 200 32.52 -22.58 -0.38
CA LYS A 200 31.30 -21.81 -0.62
C LYS A 200 30.20 -22.68 -1.21
N ILE A 201 28.96 -22.23 -1.04
CA ILE A 201 27.77 -22.78 -1.69
C ILE A 201 27.10 -21.63 -2.44
N GLN A 202 26.78 -21.87 -3.71
CA GLN A 202 25.99 -20.96 -4.54
C GLN A 202 24.58 -21.49 -4.73
N TYR A 203 23.60 -20.61 -4.63
CA TYR A 203 22.20 -20.84 -4.96
C TYR A 203 21.85 -19.96 -6.15
N LYS A 204 21.22 -20.54 -7.17
CA LYS A 204 20.93 -19.88 -8.44
C LYS A 204 19.48 -20.05 -8.83
N TRP A 205 18.87 -18.94 -9.23
CA TRP A 205 17.55 -18.86 -9.84
C TRP A 205 17.65 -18.15 -11.19
N LYS A 206 16.79 -18.53 -12.12
CA LYS A 206 16.77 -17.94 -13.47
C LYS A 206 15.37 -17.93 -14.05
N SER A 207 15.10 -16.94 -14.88
CA SER A 207 13.96 -16.89 -15.79
C SER A 207 14.45 -16.60 -17.20
N SER A 208 13.68 -17.04 -18.19
CA SER A 208 13.95 -16.75 -19.60
C SER A 208 12.66 -16.72 -20.40
N LYS A 209 12.59 -15.83 -21.40
CA LYS A 209 11.45 -15.64 -22.30
C LYS A 209 10.12 -15.42 -21.56
N VAL A 210 10.12 -14.50 -20.60
CA VAL A 210 8.91 -14.11 -19.86
C VAL A 210 8.23 -12.94 -20.59
N PRO A 211 7.03 -13.11 -21.16
CA PRO A 211 6.33 -12.05 -21.87
C PRO A 211 5.84 -10.96 -20.90
N ALA A 212 5.60 -9.77 -21.44
CA ALA A 212 5.02 -8.67 -20.67
C ALA A 212 3.58 -9.00 -20.25
N VAL A 213 3.17 -8.44 -19.11
CA VAL A 213 1.79 -8.48 -18.61
C VAL A 213 1.28 -7.06 -18.52
N VAL A 214 0.12 -6.79 -19.13
CA VAL A 214 -0.53 -5.47 -19.04
C VAL A 214 -1.10 -5.22 -17.66
N SER A 215 -1.22 -3.95 -17.25
CA SER A 215 -1.90 -3.59 -16.01
C SER A 215 -3.40 -3.90 -16.14
N GLU A 216 -3.92 -4.68 -15.21
CA GLU A 216 -5.33 -5.10 -15.21
C GLU A 216 -6.09 -4.42 -14.07
N PRO A 217 -7.32 -3.91 -14.29
CA PRO A 217 -8.09 -3.22 -13.24
C PRO A 217 -8.26 -4.10 -12.00
N LEU A 218 -8.19 -3.50 -10.80
CA LEU A 218 -8.31 -4.20 -9.51
C LEU A 218 -7.24 -5.30 -9.26
N SER A 219 -6.17 -5.34 -10.04
CA SER A 219 -5.08 -6.28 -9.83
C SER A 219 -4.50 -6.17 -8.42
N ILE A 220 -4.23 -7.31 -7.79
CA ILE A 220 -3.48 -7.38 -6.52
C ILE A 220 -1.98 -7.65 -6.74
N GLY A 221 -1.47 -7.31 -7.93
CA GLY A 221 -0.05 -7.38 -8.28
C GLY A 221 0.37 -8.69 -8.96
N LEU A 222 1.69 -8.81 -9.17
CA LEU A 222 2.31 -9.85 -10.01
C LEU A 222 2.75 -11.10 -9.24
N ASP A 223 2.69 -11.12 -7.91
CA ASP A 223 3.27 -12.19 -7.06
C ASP A 223 2.78 -13.60 -7.41
N ASN A 224 1.57 -13.73 -7.96
CA ASN A 224 0.96 -15.02 -8.30
C ASN A 224 1.32 -15.49 -9.73
N ILE A 225 1.96 -14.66 -10.56
CA ILE A 225 2.27 -14.96 -11.96
C ILE A 225 3.73 -14.71 -12.36
N SER A 226 4.49 -14.00 -11.53
CA SER A 226 5.94 -13.76 -11.71
C SER A 226 6.79 -14.76 -10.92
N SER A 227 7.98 -15.07 -11.41
CA SER A 227 8.98 -15.79 -10.62
C SER A 227 9.66 -14.82 -9.65
N TRP A 228 9.81 -15.21 -8.39
CA TRP A 228 10.48 -14.37 -7.39
C TRP A 228 11.18 -15.17 -6.31
N VAL A 229 12.17 -14.55 -5.66
CA VAL A 229 12.93 -15.04 -4.51
C VAL A 229 13.00 -13.94 -3.47
N LYS A 230 12.52 -14.21 -2.26
CA LYS A 230 12.67 -13.34 -1.08
C LYS A 230 13.64 -14.03 -0.13
N ALA A 231 14.86 -13.51 0.00
CA ALA A 231 15.89 -14.10 0.84
C ALA A 231 16.13 -13.25 2.10
N SER A 232 16.51 -13.90 3.19
CA SER A 232 16.77 -13.27 4.48
C SER A 232 17.91 -14.01 5.19
N PRO A 233 18.79 -13.28 5.91
CA PRO A 233 19.79 -13.94 6.75
C PRO A 233 19.11 -14.69 7.89
N ASN A 234 19.68 -15.80 8.38
CA ASN A 234 19.21 -16.41 9.62
C ASN A 234 19.76 -15.66 10.83
N GLN A 235 21.04 -15.32 10.80
CA GLN A 235 21.73 -14.49 11.79
C GLN A 235 22.32 -13.28 11.09
N PHE A 236 22.27 -12.13 11.77
CA PHE A 236 22.78 -10.88 11.22
C PHE A 236 23.51 -10.06 12.28
N GLU A 237 24.33 -9.16 11.79
CA GLU A 237 24.87 -8.03 12.53
C GLU A 237 24.51 -6.74 11.79
N TYR A 238 24.08 -5.73 12.54
CA TYR A 238 23.72 -4.41 12.03
C TYR A 238 23.93 -3.34 13.10
N ASP A 239 24.72 -2.32 12.78
CA ASP A 239 25.07 -1.21 13.68
C ASP A 239 25.54 -1.67 15.08
N GLY A 240 26.41 -2.69 15.10
CA GLY A 240 26.94 -3.28 16.33
C GLY A 240 25.95 -4.16 17.12
N SER A 241 24.71 -4.31 16.66
CA SER A 241 23.74 -5.23 17.24
C SER A 241 23.73 -6.55 16.47
N THR A 242 23.49 -7.66 17.16
CA THR A 242 23.31 -8.98 16.53
C THR A 242 21.89 -9.49 16.76
N GLY A 243 21.35 -10.18 15.77
CA GLY A 243 19.98 -10.69 15.84
C GLY A 243 19.79 -11.94 14.98
N ASN A 244 18.59 -12.50 15.07
CA ASN A 244 18.28 -13.79 14.47
C ASN A 244 16.83 -13.85 13.95
N PHE A 245 16.66 -14.22 12.68
CA PHE A 245 15.38 -14.36 11.98
C PHE A 245 14.93 -15.82 11.84
N ASN A 246 15.46 -16.79 12.59
CA ASN A 246 15.02 -18.20 12.56
C ASN A 246 13.52 -18.34 12.81
N ASN A 247 12.97 -17.51 13.67
CA ASN A 247 11.55 -17.44 13.97
C ASN A 247 11.17 -16.03 14.44
N TRP A 248 9.87 -15.80 14.62
CA TRP A 248 9.35 -14.52 15.10
C TRP A 248 9.69 -14.26 16.57
N GLN A 249 9.87 -15.30 17.38
CA GLN A 249 10.26 -15.15 18.78
C GLN A 249 11.61 -14.44 18.90
N ASN A 250 12.62 -14.91 18.18
CA ASN A 250 13.96 -14.33 18.16
C ASN A 250 13.97 -12.90 17.62
N PHE A 251 13.20 -12.64 16.55
CA PHE A 251 13.11 -11.29 16.00
C PHE A 251 12.48 -10.32 17.01
N GLY A 252 11.38 -10.72 17.67
CA GLY A 252 10.79 -9.91 18.73
C GLY A 252 11.72 -9.71 19.92
N SER A 253 12.54 -10.71 20.30
CA SER A 253 13.56 -10.54 21.35
C SER A 253 14.60 -9.49 20.98
N TRP A 254 15.06 -9.47 19.72
CA TRP A 254 15.98 -8.44 19.24
C TRP A 254 15.33 -7.06 19.28
N MET A 255 14.10 -6.91 18.76
CA MET A 255 13.35 -5.64 18.82
C MET A 255 13.13 -5.17 20.26
N TYR A 256 12.81 -6.08 21.18
CA TYR A 256 12.67 -5.78 22.60
C TYR A 256 13.99 -5.27 23.18
N SER A 257 15.11 -5.91 22.84
CA SER A 257 16.45 -5.52 23.31
C SER A 257 16.87 -4.12 22.85
N LEU A 258 16.52 -3.72 21.63
CA LEU A 258 16.81 -2.39 21.10
C LEU A 258 16.15 -1.26 21.91
N ASN A 259 15.01 -1.57 22.55
CA ASN A 259 14.23 -0.60 23.31
C ASN A 259 14.40 -0.74 24.83
N GLN A 260 15.33 -1.56 25.31
CA GLN A 260 15.57 -1.69 26.75
C GLN A 260 15.98 -0.34 27.37
N GLY A 261 15.28 0.04 28.43
CA GLY A 261 15.47 1.34 29.09
C GLY A 261 14.93 2.55 28.32
N GLY A 262 14.35 2.36 27.12
CA GLY A 262 13.87 3.43 26.24
C GLY A 262 12.57 4.12 26.70
N ASN A 263 11.91 3.57 27.72
CA ASN A 263 10.51 3.91 28.08
C ASN A 263 10.42 4.70 29.39
N LYS A 264 11.50 5.38 29.78
CA LYS A 264 11.53 6.19 30.98
C LYS A 264 10.92 7.56 30.70
N LEU A 265 10.03 8.01 31.59
CA LEU A 265 9.45 9.35 31.56
C LEU A 265 10.20 10.27 32.54
N PRO A 266 10.35 11.58 32.23
CA PRO A 266 10.73 12.58 33.21
C PRO A 266 9.69 12.67 34.32
N ASP A 267 10.10 13.05 35.54
CA ASP A 267 9.18 13.11 36.69
C ASP A 267 8.03 14.11 36.48
N ALA A 268 8.27 15.21 35.76
CA ALA A 268 7.24 16.15 35.37
C ALA A 268 6.15 15.49 34.49
N THR A 269 6.54 14.63 33.55
CA THR A 269 5.61 13.89 32.70
C THR A 269 4.86 12.81 33.48
N LYS A 270 5.50 12.16 34.46
CA LYS A 270 4.80 11.22 35.36
C LYS A 270 3.72 11.92 36.17
N ALA A 271 4.04 13.06 36.78
CA ALA A 271 3.09 13.88 37.52
C ALA A 271 1.92 14.34 36.63
N LEU A 272 2.21 14.71 35.37
CA LEU A 272 1.20 15.03 34.36
C LEU A 272 0.28 13.83 34.09
N VAL A 273 0.84 12.63 33.87
CA VAL A 273 0.04 11.41 33.65
C VAL A 273 -0.91 11.18 34.81
N GLN A 274 -0.42 11.21 36.06
CA GLN A 274 -1.25 11.00 37.25
C GLN A 274 -2.36 12.06 37.39
N ASN A 275 -2.07 13.32 37.06
CA ASN A 275 -3.07 14.39 37.04
C ASN A 275 -4.15 14.12 35.98
N LEU A 276 -3.74 13.82 34.73
CA LEU A 276 -4.66 13.54 33.62
C LEU A 276 -5.63 12.40 33.95
N ILE A 277 -5.15 11.34 34.58
CA ILE A 277 -5.96 10.14 34.88
C ILE A 277 -6.66 10.17 36.25
N GLY A 278 -6.49 11.22 37.06
CA GLY A 278 -6.90 11.22 38.46
C GLY A 278 -8.39 10.93 38.70
N ASN A 279 -9.25 11.30 37.76
CA ASN A 279 -10.70 11.07 37.81
C ASN A 279 -11.17 9.85 36.99
N ALA A 280 -10.26 9.13 36.32
CA ALA A 280 -10.60 7.99 35.47
C ALA A 280 -10.86 6.74 36.34
N LYS A 281 -12.00 6.09 36.11
CA LYS A 281 -12.48 4.95 36.88
C LYS A 281 -12.08 3.61 36.28
N THR A 282 -11.87 3.57 34.96
CA THR A 282 -11.59 2.33 34.22
C THR A 282 -10.26 2.40 33.46
N PRO A 283 -9.59 1.25 33.19
CA PRO A 283 -8.43 1.21 32.30
C PRO A 283 -8.71 1.84 30.93
N GLN A 284 -9.89 1.61 30.37
CA GLN A 284 -10.32 2.16 29.08
C GLN A 284 -10.38 3.70 29.10
N GLU A 285 -10.91 4.29 30.17
CA GLU A 285 -10.92 5.75 30.33
C GLU A 285 -9.50 6.32 30.44
N LYS A 286 -8.61 5.67 31.18
CA LYS A 286 -7.20 6.07 31.30
C LYS A 286 -6.49 6.03 29.94
N ILE A 287 -6.66 4.94 29.19
CA ILE A 287 -6.07 4.79 27.85
C ILE A 287 -6.57 5.91 26.94
N ARG A 288 -7.88 6.16 26.92
CA ARG A 288 -8.49 7.20 26.08
C ARG A 288 -7.94 8.60 26.40
N ILE A 289 -7.84 8.95 27.68
CA ILE A 289 -7.31 10.26 28.12
C ILE A 289 -5.86 10.43 27.65
N LEU A 290 -5.02 9.42 27.88
CA LEU A 290 -3.61 9.48 27.53
C LEU A 290 -3.39 9.45 26.00
N TYR A 291 -4.21 8.70 25.28
CA TYR A 291 -4.16 8.64 23.82
C TYR A 291 -4.57 9.98 23.20
N ASN A 292 -5.65 10.60 23.69
CA ASN A 292 -6.03 11.95 23.27
C ASN A 292 -4.92 12.98 23.60
N HIS A 293 -4.28 12.86 24.77
CA HIS A 293 -3.15 13.71 25.14
C HIS A 293 -1.99 13.55 24.15
N LEU A 294 -1.61 12.32 23.80
CA LEU A 294 -0.60 12.03 22.77
C LEU A 294 -0.96 12.71 21.45
N GLN A 295 -2.17 12.51 20.94
CA GLN A 295 -2.61 13.05 19.64
C GLN A 295 -2.56 14.57 19.59
N GLN A 296 -2.94 15.25 20.69
CA GLN A 296 -3.00 16.71 20.76
C GLN A 296 -1.64 17.37 21.00
N ASN A 297 -0.69 16.66 21.61
CA ASN A 297 0.56 17.24 22.09
C ASN A 297 1.80 16.69 21.40
N THR A 298 1.64 15.83 20.39
CA THR A 298 2.76 15.33 19.59
C THR A 298 2.50 15.42 18.09
N ARG A 299 3.57 15.59 17.32
CA ARG A 299 3.54 15.60 15.85
C ARG A 299 4.28 14.39 15.28
N TYR A 300 3.69 13.77 14.25
CA TYR A 300 4.40 12.76 13.47
C TYR A 300 5.51 13.40 12.63
N VAL A 301 6.72 12.85 12.78
CA VAL A 301 7.93 13.29 12.09
C VAL A 301 8.75 12.04 11.77
N SER A 302 8.78 11.65 10.49
CA SER A 302 9.60 10.49 10.09
C SER A 302 11.09 10.81 10.21
N VAL A 303 11.81 9.90 10.88
CA VAL A 303 13.26 9.93 11.10
C VAL A 303 13.79 8.51 10.91
N GLN A 304 14.58 8.27 9.87
CA GLN A 304 15.19 6.96 9.59
C GLN A 304 16.70 7.13 9.51
N LEU A 305 17.41 6.87 10.61
CA LEU A 305 18.86 7.02 10.71
C LEU A 305 19.50 5.77 11.32
N GLY A 306 20.12 4.95 10.48
CA GLY A 306 20.72 3.67 10.87
C GLY A 306 19.90 2.79 11.81
N ILE A 307 20.45 2.40 12.97
CA ILE A 307 19.67 1.60 13.94
C ILE A 307 18.42 2.33 14.44
N GLY A 308 18.40 3.68 14.39
CA GLY A 308 17.22 4.48 14.69
C GLY A 308 16.04 4.20 13.76
N GLY A 309 16.27 3.59 12.59
CA GLY A 309 15.20 3.05 11.75
C GLY A 309 14.41 1.91 12.41
N PHE A 310 14.95 1.28 13.46
CA PHE A 310 14.32 0.16 14.19
C PHE A 310 14.20 0.42 15.70
N ARG A 311 15.11 1.21 16.26
CA ARG A 311 15.15 1.59 17.67
C ARG A 311 14.31 2.85 17.89
N PRO A 312 13.27 2.81 18.75
CA PRO A 312 12.50 4.00 19.08
C PRO A 312 13.36 5.12 19.68
N ILE A 313 12.96 6.36 19.42
CA ILE A 313 13.44 7.51 20.21
C ILE A 313 13.04 7.30 21.68
N LEU A 314 13.92 7.70 22.61
CA LEU A 314 13.65 7.61 24.04
C LEU A 314 12.37 8.38 24.39
N ALA A 315 11.51 7.79 25.23
CA ALA A 315 10.27 8.43 25.69
C ALA A 315 10.55 9.78 26.38
N GLU A 316 11.63 9.87 27.15
CA GLU A 316 12.13 11.12 27.74
C GLU A 316 12.39 12.19 26.69
N LYS A 317 13.00 11.82 25.56
CA LYS A 317 13.29 12.77 24.49
C LYS A 317 12.02 13.20 23.78
N VAL A 318 11.08 12.29 23.52
CA VAL A 318 9.78 12.63 22.92
C VAL A 318 9.02 13.61 23.82
N ALA A 319 9.03 13.42 25.13
CA ALA A 319 8.42 14.35 26.09
C ALA A 319 9.03 15.77 26.06
N GLN A 320 10.30 15.90 25.67
CA GLN A 320 10.98 17.20 25.56
C GLN A 320 10.71 17.89 24.22
N VAL A 321 10.54 17.13 23.13
CA VAL A 321 10.50 17.69 21.77
C VAL A 321 9.11 17.64 21.12
N ASN A 322 8.16 16.90 21.70
CA ASN A 322 6.78 16.80 21.23
C ASN A 322 6.64 16.31 19.78
N TYR A 323 7.58 15.50 19.29
CA TYR A 323 7.48 14.85 17.98
C TYR A 323 8.18 13.49 17.96
N GLY A 324 7.82 12.65 16.98
CA GLY A 324 8.46 11.38 16.73
C GLY A 324 7.90 10.65 15.51
N ASP A 325 8.60 9.61 15.07
CA ASP A 325 8.12 8.68 14.05
C ASP A 325 7.22 7.58 14.66
N CYS A 326 6.83 6.58 13.86
CA CYS A 326 5.90 5.54 14.29
C CYS A 326 6.36 4.76 15.52
N LYS A 327 7.66 4.48 15.58
CA LYS A 327 8.29 3.77 16.70
C LYS A 327 8.36 4.68 17.93
N ALA A 328 8.76 5.93 17.74
CA ALA A 328 8.88 6.91 18.82
C ALA A 328 7.52 7.20 19.50
N LEU A 329 6.47 7.49 18.73
CA LEU A 329 5.15 7.81 19.29
C LEU A 329 4.49 6.59 19.93
N SER A 330 4.58 5.40 19.32
CA SER A 330 4.12 4.15 19.93
C SER A 330 4.85 3.85 21.24
N ASN A 331 6.16 4.10 21.28
CA ASN A 331 6.97 3.89 22.47
C ASN A 331 6.69 4.92 23.58
N TYR A 332 6.47 6.17 23.22
CA TYR A 332 6.07 7.21 24.17
C TYR A 332 4.70 6.89 24.78
N MET A 333 3.72 6.49 23.96
CA MET A 333 2.42 6.02 24.45
C MET A 333 2.56 4.82 25.40
N LYS A 334 3.42 3.86 25.07
CA LYS A 334 3.75 2.74 25.97
C LYS A 334 4.28 3.23 27.32
N ALA A 335 5.14 4.24 27.33
CA ALA A 335 5.67 4.82 28.56
C ALA A 335 4.58 5.53 29.40
N LEU A 336 3.69 6.29 28.75
CA LEU A 336 2.52 6.92 29.41
C LEU A 336 1.60 5.87 30.04
N LEU A 337 1.30 4.78 29.32
CA LEU A 337 0.46 3.70 29.84
C LEU A 337 1.10 2.95 31.00
N ASN A 338 2.42 2.68 30.92
CA ASN A 338 3.15 2.05 32.00
C ASN A 338 3.04 2.86 33.31
N GLU A 339 3.17 4.19 33.24
CA GLU A 339 2.99 5.09 34.39
C GLU A 339 1.55 5.03 34.96
N ALA A 340 0.56 4.84 34.09
CA ALA A 340 -0.84 4.64 34.50
C ALA A 340 -1.14 3.22 35.03
N GLY A 341 -0.14 2.34 35.10
CA GLY A 341 -0.28 0.94 35.53
C GLY A 341 -0.90 0.02 34.48
N ILE A 342 -0.85 0.40 33.20
CA ILE A 342 -1.49 -0.32 32.09
C ILE A 342 -0.43 -0.98 31.20
N ALA A 343 -0.47 -2.31 31.12
CA ALA A 343 0.43 -3.07 30.29
C ALA A 343 0.11 -2.88 28.80
N SER A 344 1.15 -2.73 27.97
CA SER A 344 1.03 -2.61 26.52
C SER A 344 2.27 -3.20 25.83
N ASN A 345 2.18 -3.50 24.54
CA ASN A 345 3.27 -4.09 23.74
C ASN A 345 3.36 -3.42 22.37
N LEU A 346 4.59 -3.18 21.91
CA LEU A 346 4.82 -2.65 20.56
C LEU A 346 4.44 -3.72 19.53
N ILE A 347 3.83 -3.29 18.44
CA ILE A 347 3.44 -4.12 17.31
C ILE A 347 4.21 -3.68 16.07
N VAL A 348 4.91 -4.61 15.44
CA VAL A 348 5.53 -4.42 14.11
C VAL A 348 4.54 -4.91 13.06
N ILE A 349 4.16 -4.03 12.14
CA ILE A 349 3.13 -4.26 11.11
C ILE A 349 3.60 -3.72 9.75
N GLY A 350 3.14 -4.34 8.67
CA GLY A 350 3.27 -3.81 7.32
C GLY A 350 2.04 -2.98 6.94
N ASN A 351 2.13 -1.65 7.09
CA ASN A 351 1.12 -0.71 6.62
C ASN A 351 1.03 -0.77 5.09
N ASP A 352 -0.17 -0.96 4.57
CA ASP A 352 -0.46 -1.23 3.15
C ASP A 352 0.28 -2.43 2.55
N MET A 353 0.75 -3.35 3.41
CA MET A 353 1.42 -4.58 3.00
C MET A 353 0.57 -5.81 3.35
N PRO A 354 0.86 -6.98 2.76
CA PRO A 354 0.25 -8.24 3.19
C PRO A 354 0.55 -8.58 4.66
N SER A 355 -0.28 -9.45 5.23
CA SER A 355 -0.01 -10.09 6.53
C SER A 355 1.40 -10.68 6.61
N LEU A 356 2.03 -10.57 7.78
CA LEU A 356 3.29 -11.27 8.05
C LEU A 356 3.11 -12.77 7.84
N ASN A 357 4.07 -13.41 7.18
CA ASN A 357 4.08 -14.87 7.05
C ASN A 357 4.47 -15.50 8.40
N PRO A 358 3.57 -16.24 9.08
CA PRO A 358 3.87 -16.80 10.40
C PRO A 358 5.04 -17.79 10.41
N ASN A 359 5.38 -18.37 9.26
CA ASN A 359 6.40 -19.39 9.11
C ASN A 359 7.72 -18.86 8.53
N TYR A 360 7.80 -17.57 8.20
CA TYR A 360 8.99 -16.94 7.64
C TYR A 360 9.19 -15.58 8.29
N SER A 361 10.13 -15.50 9.24
CA SER A 361 10.53 -14.23 9.87
C SER A 361 11.58 -13.54 9.01
N SER A 362 11.37 -12.25 8.75
CA SER A 362 12.32 -11.37 8.07
C SER A 362 11.95 -9.91 8.28
N MET A 363 12.93 -9.02 8.24
CA MET A 363 12.71 -7.58 8.35
C MET A 363 11.85 -6.99 7.21
N GLY A 364 11.99 -7.49 5.98
CA GLY A 364 11.32 -6.92 4.79
C GLY A 364 9.81 -7.17 4.66
N GLN A 365 9.12 -7.54 5.74
CA GLN A 365 7.66 -7.76 5.75
C GLN A 365 6.88 -6.68 6.51
N ALA A 366 7.57 -5.71 7.10
CA ALA A 366 6.96 -4.64 7.87
C ALA A 366 7.65 -3.30 7.61
N ASN A 367 6.90 -2.22 7.75
CA ASN A 367 7.34 -0.84 7.53
C ASN A 367 6.78 0.14 8.60
N HIS A 368 5.98 -0.34 9.55
CA HIS A 368 5.26 0.50 10.51
C HIS A 368 5.21 -0.12 11.92
N MET A 369 4.94 0.71 12.93
CA MET A 369 4.84 0.30 14.33
C MET A 369 3.65 0.98 15.04
N ILE A 370 2.84 0.16 15.70
CA ILE A 370 1.67 0.59 16.50
C ILE A 370 1.74 0.01 17.91
N LEU A 371 0.71 0.25 18.75
CA LEU A 371 0.66 -0.27 20.12
C LEU A 371 -0.52 -1.21 20.35
N CYS A 372 -0.30 -2.29 21.08
CA CYS A 372 -1.33 -3.23 21.55
C CYS A 372 -1.46 -3.13 23.07
N VAL A 373 -2.70 -3.04 23.56
CA VAL A 373 -3.04 -2.93 24.98
C VAL A 373 -3.96 -4.10 25.35
N PRO A 374 -3.40 -5.21 25.87
CA PRO A 374 -4.19 -6.34 26.35
C PRO A 374 -5.00 -5.93 27.59
N LEU A 375 -6.31 -6.12 27.56
CA LEU A 375 -7.22 -5.96 28.69
C LEU A 375 -7.81 -7.33 29.06
N GLU A 376 -8.47 -7.43 30.22
CA GLU A 376 -8.97 -8.73 30.73
C GLU A 376 -9.93 -9.44 29.76
N LYS A 377 -10.76 -8.69 29.03
CA LYS A 377 -11.80 -9.23 28.14
C LYS A 377 -11.61 -8.88 26.66
N ASP A 378 -10.70 -7.95 26.37
CA ASP A 378 -10.54 -7.40 25.02
C ASP A 378 -9.09 -6.96 24.78
N THR A 379 -8.70 -6.72 23.54
CA THR A 379 -7.39 -6.17 23.17
C THR A 379 -7.58 -4.94 22.32
N THR A 380 -7.12 -3.79 22.81
CA THR A 380 -7.20 -2.53 22.07
C THR A 380 -5.89 -2.29 21.33
N PHE A 381 -5.98 -1.96 20.04
CA PHE A 381 -4.84 -1.49 19.25
C PHE A 381 -4.92 0.03 19.08
N LEU A 382 -3.78 0.71 19.14
CA LEU A 382 -3.68 2.16 19.06
C LEU A 382 -2.76 2.54 17.89
N GLU A 383 -3.29 3.32 16.94
CA GLU A 383 -2.53 3.95 15.87
C GLU A 383 -1.91 5.26 16.38
N CYS A 384 -0.76 5.15 17.01
CA CYS A 384 -0.11 6.28 17.68
C CYS A 384 0.44 7.36 16.74
N THR A 385 0.34 7.18 15.42
CA THR A 385 0.78 8.18 14.44
C THR A 385 -0.34 9.04 13.87
N SER A 386 -1.59 8.70 14.14
CA SER A 386 -2.75 9.46 13.68
C SER A 386 -3.19 10.48 14.72
N GLN A 387 -3.50 11.70 14.27
CA GLN A 387 -4.02 12.78 15.12
C GLN A 387 -5.55 12.77 15.24
N TYR A 388 -6.22 11.91 14.46
CA TYR A 388 -7.67 11.96 14.27
C TYR A 388 -8.34 10.60 14.43
N ASP A 389 -7.60 9.50 14.32
CA ASP A 389 -8.19 8.18 14.47
C ASP A 389 -8.55 7.90 15.92
N PRO A 390 -9.79 7.46 16.18
CA PRO A 390 -10.24 7.16 17.53
C PRO A 390 -9.51 5.94 18.10
N MET A 391 -9.42 5.89 19.42
CA MET A 391 -8.89 4.74 20.17
C MET A 391 -9.54 3.43 19.69
N GLY A 392 -8.73 2.45 19.28
CA GLY A 392 -9.21 1.14 18.80
C GLY A 392 -9.43 1.04 17.29
N PHE A 393 -9.34 2.13 16.55
CA PHE A 393 -9.32 2.14 15.09
C PHE A 393 -7.88 2.27 14.58
N ILE A 394 -7.47 1.37 13.68
CA ILE A 394 -6.08 1.31 13.17
C ILE A 394 -5.98 1.51 11.66
N GLY A 395 -7.07 1.93 11.03
CA GLY A 395 -7.21 2.00 9.58
C GLY A 395 -7.54 0.66 8.92
N TYR A 396 -8.26 0.68 7.80
CA TYR A 396 -8.73 -0.54 7.15
C TYR A 396 -7.60 -1.37 6.53
N SER A 397 -6.49 -0.74 6.13
CA SER A 397 -5.36 -1.46 5.51
C SER A 397 -4.53 -2.27 6.52
N ASN A 398 -4.63 -1.92 7.81
CA ASN A 398 -4.01 -2.59 8.95
C ASN A 398 -4.93 -3.61 9.66
N ALA A 399 -6.21 -3.66 9.28
CA ALA A 399 -7.18 -4.60 9.81
C ALA A 399 -7.00 -6.02 9.24
N ASP A 400 -7.41 -7.04 10.01
CA ASP A 400 -7.33 -8.46 9.67
C ASP A 400 -5.93 -8.91 9.21
N ARG A 401 -4.89 -8.42 9.89
CA ARG A 401 -3.48 -8.69 9.58
C ARG A 401 -2.82 -9.56 10.62
N LYS A 402 -1.97 -10.50 10.19
CA LYS A 402 -0.97 -11.12 11.07
C LYS A 402 0.16 -10.15 11.32
N VAL A 403 0.45 -9.88 12.59
CA VAL A 403 1.43 -8.87 13.04
C VAL A 403 2.32 -9.41 14.14
N LEU A 404 3.48 -8.79 14.35
CA LEU A 404 4.44 -9.20 15.37
C LEU A 404 4.27 -8.35 16.62
N MET A 405 3.79 -8.96 17.71
CA MET A 405 3.82 -8.37 19.04
C MET A 405 5.17 -8.61 19.70
N VAL A 406 5.81 -7.53 20.15
CA VAL A 406 7.12 -7.53 20.84
C VAL A 406 6.90 -7.61 22.34
N THR A 407 7.31 -8.72 22.96
CA THR A 407 7.17 -8.96 24.42
C THR A 407 8.53 -9.20 25.08
N ASP A 408 8.56 -9.20 26.41
CA ASP A 408 9.71 -9.57 27.23
C ASP A 408 10.16 -11.03 27.04
N LYS A 409 9.25 -11.91 26.61
CA LYS A 409 9.50 -13.32 26.26
C LYS A 409 9.86 -13.53 24.78
N GLY A 410 9.97 -12.45 24.02
CA GLY A 410 10.23 -12.43 22.58
C GLY A 410 9.01 -12.09 21.74
N GLY A 411 9.07 -12.39 20.46
CA GLY A 411 8.01 -12.08 19.50
C GLY A 411 6.86 -13.09 19.45
N LYS A 412 5.62 -12.60 19.34
CA LYS A 412 4.41 -13.41 19.15
C LYS A 412 3.62 -12.91 17.95
N ILE A 413 3.27 -13.80 17.02
CA ILE A 413 2.34 -13.48 15.95
C ILE A 413 0.92 -13.43 16.50
N ILE A 414 0.24 -12.30 16.30
CA ILE A 414 -1.17 -12.09 16.66
C ILE A 414 -1.94 -11.57 15.44
N THR A 415 -3.26 -11.42 15.57
CA THR A 415 -4.12 -10.88 14.50
C THR A 415 -4.69 -9.56 14.97
N THR A 416 -4.68 -8.53 14.11
CA THR A 416 -5.38 -7.26 14.36
C THR A 416 -6.90 -7.44 14.23
N PRO A 417 -7.71 -6.47 14.69
CA PRO A 417 -9.16 -6.53 14.52
C PRO A 417 -9.55 -6.59 13.04
N ALA A 418 -10.67 -7.22 12.73
CA ALA A 418 -11.23 -7.27 11.37
C ALA A 418 -12.44 -6.35 11.26
N TYR A 419 -12.54 -5.60 10.16
CA TYR A 419 -13.72 -4.79 9.83
C TYR A 419 -14.50 -5.47 8.71
N GLN A 420 -15.66 -6.03 9.03
CA GLN A 420 -16.51 -6.72 8.08
C GLN A 420 -17.27 -5.71 7.20
N PRO A 421 -17.85 -6.13 6.05
CA PRO A 421 -18.64 -5.23 5.21
C PRO A 421 -19.74 -4.47 5.95
N LYS A 422 -20.37 -5.07 6.96
CA LYS A 422 -21.40 -4.41 7.78
C LYS A 422 -20.84 -3.30 8.69
N ASP A 423 -19.55 -3.33 9.00
CA ASP A 423 -18.89 -2.36 9.87
C ASP A 423 -18.41 -1.15 9.05
N ASN A 424 -18.05 -1.36 7.79
CA ASN A 424 -17.72 -0.32 6.83
C ASN A 424 -19.00 0.11 6.11
N TYR A 425 -19.65 1.17 6.58
CA TYR A 425 -20.91 1.61 5.97
C TYR A 425 -20.95 3.09 5.62
N GLN A 426 -21.76 3.39 4.61
CA GLN A 426 -22.31 4.71 4.33
C GLN A 426 -23.83 4.62 4.47
N ILE A 427 -24.41 5.51 5.27
CA ILE A 427 -25.86 5.67 5.37
C ILE A 427 -26.20 7.09 4.91
N ARG A 428 -26.98 7.23 3.84
CA ARG A 428 -27.41 8.51 3.28
C ARG A 428 -28.91 8.67 3.37
N LYS A 429 -29.34 9.86 3.79
CA LYS A 429 -30.73 10.32 3.72
C LYS A 429 -30.77 11.62 2.94
N THR A 430 -31.47 11.60 1.82
CA THR A 430 -31.55 12.72 0.88
C THR A 430 -32.99 13.15 0.72
N LYS A 431 -33.27 14.44 0.94
CA LYS A 431 -34.55 15.06 0.58
C LYS A 431 -34.35 15.95 -0.63
N ILE A 432 -35.14 15.75 -1.66
CA ILE A 432 -35.06 16.49 -2.92
C ILE A 432 -36.42 17.14 -3.18
N THR A 433 -36.45 18.46 -3.22
CA THR A 433 -37.66 19.21 -3.62
C THR A 433 -37.52 19.63 -5.06
N LEU A 434 -38.47 19.18 -5.89
CA LEU A 434 -38.49 19.44 -7.33
C LEU A 434 -39.38 20.64 -7.64
N ALA A 435 -38.85 21.58 -8.42
CA ALA A 435 -39.62 22.65 -9.04
C ALA A 435 -40.03 22.27 -10.46
N GLU A 436 -41.08 22.90 -10.99
CA GLU A 436 -41.56 22.61 -12.35
C GLU A 436 -40.49 22.99 -13.40
N ASP A 437 -39.67 24.01 -13.18
CA ASP A 437 -38.65 24.46 -14.15
C ASP A 437 -37.41 23.54 -14.27
N GLY A 438 -37.35 22.45 -13.50
CA GLY A 438 -36.20 21.55 -13.47
C GLY A 438 -35.20 21.85 -12.35
N THR A 439 -35.43 22.89 -11.57
CA THR A 439 -34.63 23.18 -10.37
C THR A 439 -34.91 22.14 -9.29
N GLY A 440 -33.85 21.69 -8.62
CA GLY A 440 -33.91 20.81 -7.46
C GLY A 440 -33.20 21.45 -6.26
N ILE A 441 -33.81 21.38 -5.08
CA ILE A 441 -33.15 21.68 -3.81
C ILE A 441 -32.87 20.37 -3.11
N LEU A 442 -31.59 20.06 -2.88
CA LEU A 442 -31.15 18.83 -2.24
C LEU A 442 -30.68 19.11 -0.81
N ASN A 443 -31.13 18.27 0.12
CA ASN A 443 -30.65 18.22 1.49
C ASN A 443 -30.18 16.79 1.76
N LEU A 444 -28.86 16.58 1.74
CA LEU A 444 -28.21 15.30 1.97
C LEU A 444 -27.63 15.25 3.39
N LYS A 445 -27.90 14.17 4.10
CA LYS A 445 -27.19 13.80 5.33
C LYS A 445 -26.56 12.43 5.13
N SER A 446 -25.24 12.33 5.30
CA SER A 446 -24.50 11.09 5.21
C SER A 446 -23.82 10.77 6.54
N LYS A 447 -23.70 9.48 6.85
CA LYS A 447 -22.90 8.96 7.95
C LYS A 447 -21.98 7.89 7.39
N TYR A 448 -20.68 8.01 7.63
CA TYR A 448 -19.66 7.07 7.17
C TYR A 448 -18.96 6.44 8.36
N ALA A 449 -18.67 5.14 8.29
CA ALA A 449 -18.00 4.41 9.37
C ALA A 449 -16.79 3.57 8.91
N ASN A 450 -15.82 3.42 9.81
CA ASN A 450 -14.60 2.61 9.63
C ASN A 450 -13.86 2.94 8.32
N ALA A 451 -13.75 2.02 7.35
CA ALA A 451 -13.07 2.30 6.09
C ALA A 451 -13.64 3.54 5.37
N GLN A 452 -14.97 3.72 5.42
CA GLN A 452 -15.60 4.89 4.80
C GLN A 452 -15.44 6.17 5.64
N PHE A 453 -15.19 6.05 6.96
CA PHE A 453 -14.73 7.18 7.76
C PHE A 453 -13.35 7.63 7.29
N GLU A 454 -12.42 6.70 7.11
CA GLU A 454 -11.04 6.97 6.69
C GLU A 454 -10.99 7.65 5.31
N GLU A 455 -11.75 7.16 4.33
CA GLU A 455 -11.84 7.75 2.99
C GLU A 455 -12.38 9.19 2.98
N ASN A 456 -13.21 9.56 3.97
CA ASN A 456 -13.82 10.89 4.08
C ASN A 456 -13.14 11.81 5.10
N GLN A 457 -12.25 11.29 5.95
CA GLN A 457 -11.62 12.03 7.05
C GLN A 457 -10.88 13.28 6.55
N ARG A 458 -10.21 13.18 5.38
CA ARG A 458 -9.49 14.30 4.77
C ARG A 458 -10.39 15.52 4.53
N MET A 459 -11.68 15.34 4.27
CA MET A 459 -12.59 16.47 4.05
C MET A 459 -12.69 17.38 5.27
N MET A 460 -12.57 16.84 6.50
CA MET A 460 -12.55 17.65 7.73
C MET A 460 -11.29 18.49 7.90
N LEU A 461 -10.20 18.13 7.21
CA LEU A 461 -8.88 18.75 7.38
C LEU A 461 -8.59 19.82 6.32
N LEU A 462 -9.44 19.93 5.31
CA LEU A 462 -9.30 20.91 4.24
C LEU A 462 -9.89 22.26 4.65
N GLU A 463 -9.31 23.33 4.11
CA GLU A 463 -9.91 24.66 4.21
C GLU A 463 -11.28 24.70 3.51
N PRO A 464 -12.25 25.50 4.00
CA PRO A 464 -13.61 25.52 3.46
C PRO A 464 -13.71 25.80 1.95
N SER A 465 -12.80 26.59 1.38
CA SER A 465 -12.75 26.87 -0.06
C SER A 465 -12.40 25.62 -0.88
N GLU A 466 -11.42 24.85 -0.42
CA GLU A 466 -11.00 23.59 -1.05
C GLU A 466 -12.04 22.48 -0.82
N GLN A 467 -12.69 22.44 0.35
CA GLN A 467 -13.85 21.56 0.59
C GLN A 467 -14.94 21.83 -0.45
N ARG A 468 -15.36 23.10 -0.59
CA ARG A 468 -16.38 23.51 -1.56
C ARG A 468 -16.01 23.11 -2.98
N LYS A 469 -14.76 23.37 -3.39
CA LYS A 469 -14.26 23.02 -4.73
C LYS A 469 -14.39 21.52 -4.99
N ARG A 470 -13.87 20.68 -4.09
CA ARG A 470 -13.93 19.22 -4.22
C ARG A 470 -15.34 18.67 -4.23
N LEU A 471 -16.23 19.22 -3.40
CA LEU A 471 -17.64 18.85 -3.38
C LEU A 471 -18.30 19.10 -4.74
N ILE A 472 -18.01 20.24 -5.37
CA ILE A 472 -18.54 20.58 -6.69
C ILE A 472 -17.95 19.68 -7.77
N GLU A 473 -16.62 19.47 -7.77
CA GLU A 473 -15.92 18.66 -8.78
C GLU A 473 -16.29 17.17 -8.72
N ASN A 474 -16.53 16.63 -7.53
CA ASN A 474 -16.82 15.20 -7.32
C ASN A 474 -18.33 14.87 -7.30
N SER A 475 -19.21 15.86 -7.39
CA SER A 475 -20.64 15.63 -7.37
C SER A 475 -21.13 15.04 -8.70
N ASN A 476 -21.90 13.95 -8.63
CA ASN A 476 -22.55 13.37 -9.81
C ASN A 476 -23.78 14.17 -10.29
N ILE A 477 -24.14 15.23 -9.57
CA ILE A 477 -25.20 16.18 -9.88
C ILE A 477 -24.55 17.55 -10.03
N PRO A 478 -24.78 18.30 -11.12
CA PRO A 478 -24.29 19.66 -11.25
C PRO A 478 -24.74 20.52 -10.06
N ILE A 479 -23.79 21.16 -9.38
CA ILE A 479 -24.09 22.05 -8.26
C ILE A 479 -24.04 23.49 -8.77
N ASP A 480 -25.21 24.09 -8.99
CA ASP A 480 -25.34 25.48 -9.42
C ASP A 480 -25.11 26.45 -8.25
N GLU A 481 -25.67 26.11 -7.07
CA GLU A 481 -25.51 26.91 -5.86
C GLU A 481 -25.32 26.02 -4.64
N MET A 482 -24.12 26.02 -4.07
CA MET A 482 -23.85 25.35 -2.80
C MET A 482 -24.28 26.24 -1.62
N ILE A 483 -25.42 25.92 -1.02
CA ILE A 483 -26.05 26.67 0.09
C ILE A 483 -25.24 26.48 1.38
N SER A 484 -24.99 25.22 1.77
CA SER A 484 -24.17 24.90 2.94
C SER A 484 -23.56 23.51 2.83
N PHE A 485 -22.41 23.31 3.46
CA PHE A 485 -21.80 22.00 3.66
C PHE A 485 -21.20 21.93 5.07
N LYS A 486 -21.17 20.73 5.64
CA LYS A 486 -20.56 20.46 6.94
C LYS A 486 -20.01 19.04 6.98
N TYR A 487 -18.76 18.89 7.38
CA TYR A 487 -18.19 17.62 7.79
C TYR A 487 -17.83 17.69 9.26
N GLU A 488 -18.22 16.68 10.03
CA GLU A 488 -17.85 16.59 11.44
C GLU A 488 -17.74 15.16 11.91
N GLN A 489 -16.89 14.94 12.92
CA GLN A 489 -16.86 13.72 13.70
C GLN A 489 -17.65 13.99 14.98
N PRO A 490 -18.94 13.59 15.06
CA PRO A 490 -19.81 13.96 16.18
C PRO A 490 -19.35 13.32 17.50
N ASP A 491 -18.75 12.13 17.43
CA ASP A 491 -18.14 11.44 18.56
C ASP A 491 -16.71 11.05 18.20
N LYS A 492 -15.74 11.73 18.82
CA LYS A 492 -14.31 11.48 18.63
C LYS A 492 -13.85 10.11 19.17
N THR A 493 -14.72 9.36 19.83
CA THR A 493 -14.42 8.00 20.29
C THR A 493 -14.79 6.93 19.27
N LEU A 494 -15.50 7.31 18.19
CA LEU A 494 -15.95 6.38 17.15
C LEU A 494 -15.39 6.78 15.78
N PRO A 495 -15.06 5.80 14.91
CA PRO A 495 -14.60 6.07 13.55
C PRO A 495 -15.81 6.38 12.68
N ILE A 496 -16.48 7.49 12.99
CA ILE A 496 -17.72 7.93 12.38
C ILE A 496 -17.61 9.40 12.00
N ILE A 497 -17.86 9.71 10.74
CA ILE A 497 -17.93 11.08 10.22
C ILE A 497 -19.32 11.29 9.62
N THR A 498 -19.89 12.45 9.85
CA THR A 498 -21.14 12.89 9.27
C THR A 498 -20.91 14.02 8.29
N GLU A 499 -21.69 13.99 7.21
CA GLU A 499 -21.70 15.01 6.16
C GLU A 499 -23.12 15.55 6.04
N GLU A 500 -23.25 16.87 5.97
CA GLU A 500 -24.49 17.54 5.60
C GLU A 500 -24.22 18.43 4.39
N LEU A 501 -24.94 18.22 3.28
CA LEU A 501 -24.86 19.06 2.08
C LEU A 501 -26.24 19.61 1.75
N ASN A 502 -26.32 20.93 1.55
CA ASN A 502 -27.49 21.60 1.03
C ASN A 502 -27.10 22.40 -0.20
N PHE A 503 -27.75 22.13 -1.33
CA PHE A 503 -27.42 22.80 -2.57
C PHE A 503 -28.60 22.84 -3.55
N LYS A 504 -28.49 23.73 -4.52
CA LYS A 504 -29.39 23.80 -5.67
C LYS A 504 -28.69 23.25 -6.90
N THR A 505 -29.48 22.56 -7.71
CA THR A 505 -29.11 22.09 -9.03
C THR A 505 -30.19 22.51 -10.03
N ASN A 506 -29.77 22.83 -11.23
CA ASN A 506 -30.62 23.06 -12.38
C ASN A 506 -30.64 21.79 -13.23
N GLN A 507 -31.80 21.49 -13.83
CA GLN A 507 -32.00 20.36 -14.74
C GLN A 507 -31.83 18.97 -14.10
N ILE A 508 -32.40 18.75 -12.90
CA ILE A 508 -32.36 17.45 -12.20
C ILE A 508 -33.18 16.35 -12.92
N PHE A 509 -34.08 16.76 -13.80
CA PHE A 509 -34.89 15.89 -14.65
C PHE A 509 -35.00 16.45 -16.06
N SER A 510 -35.48 15.62 -16.98
CA SER A 510 -35.81 16.04 -18.35
C SER A 510 -37.32 16.11 -18.56
N LYS A 511 -37.78 17.01 -19.43
CA LYS A 511 -39.20 17.16 -19.80
C LYS A 511 -39.45 16.82 -21.26
N SER A 512 -40.61 16.21 -21.53
CA SER A 512 -41.14 16.07 -22.88
C SER A 512 -42.67 16.20 -22.83
N GLY A 513 -43.20 17.27 -23.43
CA GLY A 513 -44.61 17.66 -23.25
C GLY A 513 -44.95 17.89 -21.77
N GLU A 514 -46.02 17.26 -21.30
CA GLU A 514 -46.47 17.35 -19.90
C GLU A 514 -45.82 16.31 -18.97
N LYS A 515 -44.84 15.53 -19.47
CA LYS A 515 -44.17 14.47 -18.72
C LYS A 515 -42.80 14.88 -18.24
N ILE A 516 -42.48 14.53 -17.00
CA ILE A 516 -41.15 14.61 -16.40
C ILE A 516 -40.54 13.21 -16.32
N PHE A 517 -39.30 13.07 -16.79
CA PHE A 517 -38.50 11.86 -16.67
C PHE A 517 -37.40 12.10 -15.64
N LEU A 518 -37.55 11.47 -14.48
CA LEU A 518 -36.65 11.61 -13.33
C LEU A 518 -35.84 10.32 -13.15
N THR A 519 -34.52 10.41 -13.27
CA THR A 519 -33.63 9.34 -12.77
C THR A 519 -33.75 9.31 -11.25
N ILE A 520 -34.16 8.17 -10.69
CA ILE A 520 -34.58 8.10 -9.27
C ILE A 520 -33.36 8.08 -8.35
N ASN A 521 -32.26 7.44 -8.76
CA ASN A 521 -31.03 7.49 -7.99
C ASN A 521 -30.19 8.72 -8.38
N GLN A 522 -30.19 9.74 -7.54
CA GLN A 522 -29.44 10.99 -7.78
C GLN A 522 -28.08 10.99 -7.06
N VAL A 523 -27.95 10.24 -5.96
CA VAL A 523 -26.74 10.16 -5.12
C VAL A 523 -26.18 8.74 -5.13
N ASN A 524 -24.86 8.55 -4.96
CA ASN A 524 -24.27 7.20 -4.92
C ASN A 524 -24.58 6.27 -6.12
N LYS A 525 -24.87 6.83 -7.30
CA LYS A 525 -25.08 6.07 -8.54
C LYS A 525 -23.76 5.60 -9.13
N ARG A 526 -23.74 4.39 -9.69
CA ARG A 526 -22.61 3.93 -10.51
C ARG A 526 -22.66 4.60 -11.88
N GLU A 527 -21.63 5.40 -12.19
CA GLU A 527 -21.52 6.12 -13.48
C GLU A 527 -20.79 5.34 -14.57
N HIS A 528 -19.98 4.36 -14.19
CA HIS A 528 -19.15 3.60 -15.11
C HIS A 528 -19.16 2.11 -14.81
N VAL A 529 -19.13 1.33 -15.88
CA VAL A 529 -18.92 -0.13 -15.86
C VAL A 529 -17.50 -0.36 -16.38
N PRO A 530 -16.62 -1.05 -15.62
CA PRO A 530 -15.30 -1.40 -16.11
C PRO A 530 -15.39 -2.22 -17.40
N LEU A 531 -14.37 -2.12 -18.26
CA LEU A 531 -14.30 -2.95 -19.46
C LEU A 531 -14.03 -4.40 -19.08
N LYS A 532 -14.58 -5.33 -19.86
CA LYS A 532 -14.20 -6.74 -19.78
C LYS A 532 -12.73 -6.90 -20.18
N VAL A 533 -12.06 -7.87 -19.58
CA VAL A 533 -10.67 -8.21 -19.89
C VAL A 533 -10.64 -9.66 -20.33
N ASP A 534 -10.28 -9.89 -21.59
CA ASP A 534 -10.12 -11.23 -22.14
C ASP A 534 -8.79 -11.81 -21.68
N ASN A 535 -8.78 -13.11 -21.34
CA ASN A 535 -7.58 -13.84 -20.92
C ASN A 535 -6.81 -13.22 -19.74
N ARG A 536 -7.53 -12.58 -18.82
CA ARG A 536 -6.98 -11.95 -17.60
C ARG A 536 -5.96 -12.86 -16.90
N LYS A 537 -4.85 -12.30 -16.43
CA LYS A 537 -3.74 -13.03 -15.79
C LYS A 537 -3.66 -12.85 -14.29
N THR A 538 -3.99 -11.67 -13.76
CA THR A 538 -3.80 -11.40 -12.33
C THR A 538 -5.07 -11.68 -11.54
N PHE A 539 -4.88 -12.15 -10.31
CA PHE A 539 -5.92 -12.10 -9.29
C PHE A 539 -6.36 -10.66 -9.06
N PHE A 540 -7.57 -10.49 -8.53
CA PHE A 540 -8.12 -9.17 -8.21
C PHE A 540 -8.87 -9.16 -6.88
N ALA A 541 -9.03 -7.98 -6.30
CA ALA A 541 -9.85 -7.74 -5.12
C ALA A 541 -10.35 -6.29 -5.13
N VAL A 542 -11.48 -6.04 -4.48
CA VAL A 542 -11.84 -4.67 -4.08
C VAL A 542 -11.05 -4.28 -2.82
N PRO A 543 -10.70 -2.99 -2.62
CA PRO A 543 -9.83 -2.58 -1.51
C PRO A 543 -10.36 -2.98 -0.13
N PHE A 544 -11.66 -2.77 0.10
CA PHE A 544 -12.36 -3.18 1.31
C PHE A 544 -13.81 -3.54 0.99
N GLY A 545 -14.42 -4.34 1.86
CA GLY A 545 -15.83 -4.69 1.77
C GLY A 545 -16.66 -3.66 2.52
N TYR A 546 -17.85 -3.34 2.02
CA TYR A 546 -18.68 -2.27 2.55
C TYR A 546 -20.18 -2.57 2.44
N ASN A 547 -20.99 -1.80 3.17
CA ASN A 547 -22.45 -1.82 3.13
C ASN A 547 -23.01 -0.39 3.05
N ASP A 548 -23.50 -0.01 1.87
CA ASP A 548 -24.09 1.30 1.63
C ASP A 548 -25.61 1.22 1.68
N GLU A 549 -26.23 2.19 2.34
CA GLU A 549 -27.66 2.41 2.39
C GLU A 549 -27.97 3.84 1.99
N ASP A 550 -28.79 4.03 0.95
CA ASP A 550 -29.21 5.35 0.48
C ASP A 550 -30.74 5.43 0.46
N GLU A 551 -31.31 6.40 1.17
CA GLU A 551 -32.73 6.75 1.15
C GLU A 551 -32.88 8.11 0.47
N ILE A 552 -33.69 8.18 -0.60
CA ILE A 552 -34.02 9.43 -1.29
C ILE A 552 -35.52 9.63 -1.24
N SER A 553 -35.96 10.78 -0.75
CA SER A 553 -37.36 11.22 -0.75
C SER A 553 -37.53 12.45 -1.63
N TYR A 554 -38.44 12.37 -2.60
CA TYR A 554 -38.76 13.44 -3.53
C TYR A 554 -40.09 14.10 -3.17
N THR A 555 -40.06 15.41 -2.98
CA THR A 555 -41.27 16.24 -3.02
C THR A 555 -41.52 16.65 -4.46
N LEU A 556 -42.62 16.18 -5.05
CA LEU A 556 -42.95 16.43 -6.44
C LEU A 556 -43.39 17.89 -6.67
N PRO A 557 -43.24 18.45 -7.89
CA PRO A 557 -43.77 19.77 -8.21
C PRO A 557 -45.30 19.79 -8.02
N LYS A 558 -45.86 20.95 -7.66
CA LYS A 558 -47.31 21.11 -7.54
C LYS A 558 -48.00 20.75 -8.85
N GLY A 559 -49.10 20.00 -8.78
CA GLY A 559 -49.85 19.58 -9.95
C GLY A 559 -49.20 18.45 -10.74
N TYR A 560 -48.25 17.70 -10.18
CA TYR A 560 -47.71 16.48 -10.78
C TYR A 560 -47.97 15.26 -9.88
N SER A 561 -48.19 14.10 -10.50
CA SER A 561 -48.26 12.81 -9.84
C SER A 561 -47.41 11.77 -10.56
N VAL A 562 -47.12 10.64 -9.89
CA VAL A 562 -46.34 9.54 -10.46
C VAL A 562 -47.21 8.75 -11.44
N GLU A 563 -46.87 8.79 -12.73
CA GLU A 563 -47.49 7.97 -13.78
C GLU A 563 -46.85 6.56 -13.80
N PHE A 564 -45.53 6.50 -13.66
CA PHE A 564 -44.77 5.25 -13.65
C PHE A 564 -43.68 5.27 -12.59
N ILE A 565 -43.56 4.16 -11.89
CA ILE A 565 -42.47 3.85 -10.97
C ILE A 565 -41.94 2.45 -11.29
N PRO A 566 -40.61 2.22 -11.27
CA PRO A 566 -40.04 0.89 -11.45
C PRO A 566 -40.49 -0.11 -10.38
N LYS A 567 -40.36 -1.40 -10.70
CA LYS A 567 -40.49 -2.48 -9.70
C LYS A 567 -39.21 -2.61 -8.88
N ASP A 568 -39.34 -3.15 -7.68
CA ASP A 568 -38.19 -3.48 -6.83
C ASP A 568 -37.17 -4.37 -7.56
N ILE A 569 -35.89 -4.08 -7.33
CA ILE A 569 -34.76 -4.79 -7.94
C ILE A 569 -33.97 -5.48 -6.84
N SER A 570 -33.59 -6.74 -7.08
CA SER A 570 -32.65 -7.47 -6.24
C SER A 570 -31.63 -8.18 -7.11
N ILE A 571 -30.35 -8.00 -6.79
CA ILE A 571 -29.22 -8.62 -7.49
C ILE A 571 -28.31 -9.23 -6.43
N VAL A 572 -27.98 -10.51 -6.59
CA VAL A 572 -27.05 -11.23 -5.70
C VAL A 572 -25.97 -11.88 -6.54
N SER A 573 -24.73 -11.83 -6.05
CA SER A 573 -23.56 -12.48 -6.65
C SER A 573 -22.57 -12.90 -5.56
N GLU A 574 -21.51 -13.61 -5.92
CA GLU A 574 -20.41 -13.90 -4.99
C GLU A 574 -19.67 -12.63 -4.53
N PHE A 575 -19.71 -11.57 -5.34
CA PHE A 575 -19.06 -10.29 -5.07
C PHE A 575 -19.82 -9.42 -4.08
N GLY A 576 -21.11 -9.70 -3.86
CA GLY A 576 -21.98 -8.86 -3.03
C GLY A 576 -23.44 -8.89 -3.45
N SER A 577 -24.21 -7.94 -2.93
CA SER A 577 -25.64 -7.80 -3.18
C SER A 577 -26.03 -6.35 -3.45
N TYR A 578 -27.15 -6.19 -4.14
CA TYR A 578 -27.78 -4.90 -4.40
C TYR A 578 -29.29 -5.06 -4.28
N SER A 579 -29.95 -4.08 -3.68
CA SER A 579 -31.40 -3.93 -3.76
C SER A 579 -31.80 -2.48 -3.95
N ALA A 580 -32.86 -2.26 -4.73
CA ALA A 580 -33.52 -0.98 -4.88
C ALA A 580 -35.03 -1.18 -4.67
N LYS A 581 -35.61 -0.41 -3.77
CA LYS A 581 -37.05 -0.40 -3.48
C LYS A 581 -37.64 0.94 -3.83
N PHE A 582 -38.83 0.92 -4.41
CA PHE A 582 -39.51 2.11 -4.89
C PHE A 582 -40.91 2.20 -4.29
N ALA A 583 -41.24 3.35 -3.71
CA ALA A 583 -42.57 3.59 -3.15
C ALA A 583 -43.06 4.99 -3.50
N ASN A 584 -44.37 5.12 -3.70
CA ASN A 584 -45.03 6.42 -3.85
C ASN A 584 -46.20 6.48 -2.87
N LYS A 585 -46.18 7.44 -1.95
CA LYS A 585 -47.26 7.65 -0.98
C LYS A 585 -47.34 9.15 -0.64
N ASP A 586 -48.56 9.67 -0.50
CA ASP A 586 -48.79 11.05 -0.03
C ASP A 586 -48.00 12.11 -0.81
N ASN A 587 -47.98 11.99 -2.15
CA ASN A 587 -47.22 12.86 -3.08
C ASN A 587 -45.69 12.88 -2.85
N THR A 588 -45.16 11.85 -2.20
CA THR A 588 -43.74 11.64 -1.95
C THR A 588 -43.29 10.35 -2.63
N LEU A 589 -42.32 10.48 -3.54
CA LEU A 589 -41.63 9.33 -4.14
C LEU A 589 -40.42 9.00 -3.28
N THR A 590 -40.34 7.76 -2.80
CA THR A 590 -39.23 7.25 -1.97
C THR A 590 -38.48 6.15 -2.71
N TYR A 591 -37.15 6.24 -2.64
CA TYR A 591 -36.21 5.26 -3.17
C TYR A 591 -35.27 4.81 -2.05
N ILE A 592 -35.16 3.50 -1.86
CA ILE A 592 -34.23 2.91 -0.88
C ILE A 592 -33.30 1.97 -1.63
N ARG A 593 -32.01 2.25 -1.55
CA ARG A 593 -30.93 1.45 -2.14
C ARG A 593 -30.10 0.84 -1.02
N THR A 594 -29.76 -0.43 -1.16
CA THR A 594 -28.76 -1.09 -0.32
C THR A 594 -27.78 -1.81 -1.21
N GLN A 595 -26.48 -1.59 -1.02
CA GLN A 595 -25.41 -2.30 -1.73
C GLN A 595 -24.37 -2.84 -0.75
N THR A 596 -24.12 -4.14 -0.79
CA THR A 596 -23.02 -4.78 -0.06
C THR A 596 -21.95 -5.25 -1.05
N MET A 597 -20.68 -5.01 -0.75
CA MET A 597 -19.53 -5.55 -1.48
C MET A 597 -18.62 -6.38 -0.57
N ASN A 598 -18.10 -7.49 -1.10
CA ASN A 598 -17.17 -8.38 -0.41
C ASN A 598 -15.72 -8.15 -0.87
N ASN A 599 -14.79 -7.97 0.07
CA ASN A 599 -13.34 -7.93 -0.19
C ASN A 599 -12.69 -9.30 -0.07
N LYS A 600 -12.79 -10.10 -1.13
CA LYS A 600 -12.06 -11.38 -1.25
C LYS A 600 -11.04 -11.30 -2.37
N LYS A 601 -10.04 -12.19 -2.31
CA LYS A 601 -9.15 -12.46 -3.44
C LYS A 601 -9.89 -13.36 -4.43
N TYR A 602 -10.10 -12.88 -5.65
CA TYR A 602 -10.76 -13.61 -6.73
C TYR A 602 -9.76 -14.02 -7.81
N ALA A 603 -9.98 -15.20 -8.38
CA ALA A 603 -9.20 -15.71 -9.50
C ALA A 603 -9.44 -14.89 -10.79
N PRO A 604 -8.48 -14.83 -11.73
CA PRO A 604 -8.59 -14.00 -12.93
C PRO A 604 -9.88 -14.21 -13.74
N GLU A 605 -10.36 -15.44 -13.81
CA GLU A 605 -11.52 -15.86 -14.62
C GLU A 605 -12.83 -15.21 -14.12
N LYS A 606 -12.88 -14.83 -12.84
CA LYS A 606 -14.06 -14.21 -12.21
C LYS A 606 -14.25 -12.73 -12.53
N TYR A 607 -13.27 -12.09 -13.18
CA TYR A 607 -13.33 -10.64 -13.37
C TYR A 607 -14.49 -10.21 -14.26
N ASN A 608 -14.74 -10.94 -15.36
CA ASN A 608 -15.85 -10.58 -16.26
C ASN A 608 -17.23 -10.83 -15.62
N GLU A 609 -17.32 -11.75 -14.65
CA GLU A 609 -18.52 -11.91 -13.82
C GLU A 609 -18.74 -10.70 -12.89
N LEU A 610 -17.65 -10.13 -12.32
CA LEU A 610 -17.71 -8.88 -11.56
C LEU A 610 -18.17 -7.72 -12.45
N VAL A 611 -17.64 -7.62 -13.67
CA VAL A 611 -18.06 -6.60 -14.64
C VAL A 611 -19.56 -6.71 -14.96
N ASP A 612 -20.06 -7.94 -15.15
CA ASP A 612 -21.49 -8.16 -15.40
C ASP A 612 -22.34 -7.82 -14.16
N PHE A 613 -21.85 -8.08 -12.95
CA PHE A 613 -22.49 -7.63 -11.70
C PHE A 613 -22.56 -6.09 -11.62
N TYR A 614 -21.46 -5.39 -11.89
CA TYR A 614 -21.46 -3.92 -11.95
C TYR A 614 -22.33 -3.37 -13.07
N LYS A 615 -22.44 -4.05 -14.22
CA LYS A 615 -23.34 -3.66 -15.30
C LYS A 615 -24.81 -3.71 -14.86
N LYS A 616 -25.20 -4.77 -14.13
CA LYS A 616 -26.57 -4.88 -13.58
C LYS A 616 -26.85 -3.76 -12.57
N ILE A 617 -25.90 -3.44 -11.69
CA ILE A 617 -26.04 -2.32 -10.74
C ILE A 617 -26.14 -0.98 -11.48
N PHE A 618 -25.28 -0.74 -12.48
CA PHE A 618 -25.33 0.46 -13.31
C PHE A 618 -26.68 0.64 -14.00
N GLN A 619 -27.29 -0.43 -14.50
CA GLN A 619 -28.63 -0.40 -15.10
C GLN A 619 -29.73 -0.15 -14.06
N ALA A 620 -29.58 -0.70 -12.85
CA ALA A 620 -30.51 -0.49 -11.74
C ALA A 620 -30.45 0.94 -11.18
N ASP A 621 -29.25 1.52 -11.08
CA ASP A 621 -29.07 2.92 -10.64
C ASP A 621 -29.60 3.94 -11.67
N LYS A 622 -29.81 3.53 -12.94
CA LYS A 622 -30.34 4.40 -14.00
C LYS A 622 -31.85 4.28 -14.22
N GLN A 623 -32.58 3.60 -13.32
CA GLN A 623 -34.03 3.52 -13.40
C GLN A 623 -34.68 4.91 -13.27
N LYS A 624 -35.75 5.11 -14.04
CA LYS A 624 -36.48 6.38 -14.12
C LYS A 624 -37.92 6.23 -13.64
N ALA A 625 -38.41 7.25 -12.95
CA ALA A 625 -39.84 7.47 -12.74
C ALA A 625 -40.36 8.42 -13.83
N ILE A 626 -41.63 8.28 -14.17
CA ILE A 626 -42.35 9.23 -15.03
C ILE A 626 -43.38 9.94 -14.18
N LEU A 627 -43.34 11.26 -14.18
CA LEU A 627 -44.36 12.10 -13.55
C LEU A 627 -45.20 12.75 -14.64
N THR A 628 -46.50 12.85 -14.42
CA THR A 628 -47.44 13.52 -15.32
C THR A 628 -48.14 14.66 -14.60
N LYS A 629 -48.47 15.71 -15.34
CA LYS A 629 -49.30 16.79 -14.82
C LYS A 629 -50.70 16.25 -14.51
N THR A 630 -51.22 16.57 -13.34
CA THR A 630 -52.61 16.31 -12.93
C THR A 630 -53.40 17.59 -13.13
N LEU A 631 -54.53 17.49 -13.84
CA LEU A 631 -55.47 18.58 -14.09
C LEU A 631 -56.02 19.20 -12.80
#